data_AF-A0A1Q3A3L4-F1
#
_entry.id   AF-A0A1Q3A3L4-F1
#
_cell.length_a   1.000
_cell.length_b   1.000
_cell.length_c   1.000
_cell.angle_alpha   90.00
_cell.angle_beta   90.00
_cell.angle_gamma   90.00
#
_symmetry.space_group_name_H-M   'P 1'
#
loop_
_entity.id
_entity.type
_entity.pdbx_description
1 polymer ?
#
loop_
_entity_poly.entity_id
_entity_poly.type
_entity_poly.pdbx_seq_one_letter_code
_entity_poly.pdbx_strand_id
1 'polypeptide(L)'
;MDSNTPSYSSPNYTPIARKKSVFRPPVRNPQQVLSTPNTLVKTSVDKVDKGSIEDRRLAYELKLLNNEFTRQINSYKIENNQLNQSIKVLKNYEKEEKVMRLIEKWRSISQAGMSYMLNSTMLKITKIGGYEELKRKEMEAEKRKIEYQVDDNLQDEMDNVLESDEFQMLPEEDQEEYKNRMQDKIEEMEIWKEKALTKLEEQVKLCANQEMTMQELAQRLKINYQFVFPE
;
A
#
# COMPACT_ATOMS: atom_id res chain seq x y z
N MET A 1 -1.19 14.08 -28.09
CA MET A 1 -0.55 12.95 -27.37
C MET A 1 0.06 13.57 -26.15
N ASP A 2 -0.67 13.60 -25.04
CA ASP A 2 -0.10 13.68 -23.69
C ASP A 2 -1.21 13.41 -22.68
N SER A 3 -0.79 12.74 -21.61
CA SER A 3 -1.59 11.78 -20.83
C SER A 3 -1.89 12.37 -19.47
N ASN A 4 -3.16 12.61 -19.14
CA ASN A 4 -3.55 13.02 -17.78
C ASN A 4 -4.14 11.84 -17.00
N THR A 5 -3.35 11.38 -16.05
CA THR A 5 -3.69 10.38 -15.03
C THR A 5 -4.35 11.08 -13.83
N PRO A 6 -5.34 10.46 -13.15
CA PRO A 6 -5.96 11.08 -11.97
C PRO A 6 -5.06 10.95 -10.73
N SER A 7 -4.87 12.07 -10.05
CA SER A 7 -4.22 12.19 -8.75
C SER A 7 -5.10 11.55 -7.67
N TYR A 8 -4.63 10.44 -7.09
CA TYR A 8 -5.21 9.84 -5.89
C TYR A 8 -4.71 10.59 -4.64
N SER A 9 -5.58 11.39 -4.02
CA SER A 9 -5.36 11.96 -2.69
C SER A 9 -5.53 10.86 -1.62
N SER A 10 -4.41 10.44 -1.03
CA SER A 10 -4.39 9.55 0.13
C SER A 10 -4.64 10.31 1.44
N PRO A 11 -5.27 9.68 2.44
CA PRO A 11 -5.60 10.34 3.71
C PRO A 11 -4.35 10.59 4.57
N ASN A 12 -4.37 11.75 5.24
CA ASN A 12 -3.33 12.26 6.13
C ASN A 12 -2.87 11.22 7.17
N TYR A 13 -1.69 10.66 6.94
CA TYR A 13 -0.93 9.90 7.94
C TYR A 13 -0.09 10.87 8.76
N THR A 14 -0.38 11.03 10.05
CA THR A 14 0.52 11.74 10.98
C THR A 14 1.78 10.89 11.18
N PRO A 15 2.98 11.38 10.82
CA PRO A 15 4.19 10.59 10.99
C PRO A 15 4.62 10.62 12.46
N ILE A 16 4.63 9.44 13.09
CA ILE A 16 5.23 9.24 14.41
C ILE A 16 6.72 9.63 14.33
N ALA A 17 7.13 10.58 15.18
CA ALA A 17 8.50 11.08 15.22
C ALA A 17 9.49 9.95 15.57
N ARG A 18 10.26 9.50 14.58
CA ARG A 18 11.39 8.58 14.80
C ARG A 18 12.49 9.33 15.54
N LYS A 19 12.71 9.01 16.82
CA LYS A 19 13.90 9.44 17.55
C LYS A 19 15.13 8.95 16.78
N LYS A 20 15.98 9.89 16.34
CA LYS A 20 17.28 9.57 15.72
C LYS A 20 18.12 8.81 16.75
N SER A 21 18.29 7.51 16.54
CA SER A 21 19.26 6.70 17.27
C SER A 21 20.65 7.22 16.95
N VAL A 22 21.27 7.94 17.90
CA VAL A 22 22.68 8.31 17.83
C VAL A 22 23.49 7.07 18.20
N PHE A 23 23.80 6.24 17.21
CA PHE A 23 24.77 5.17 17.38
C PHE A 23 26.15 5.82 17.53
N ARG A 24 26.70 5.85 18.76
CA ARG A 24 28.11 6.18 18.99
C ARG A 24 28.91 4.87 18.98
N PRO A 25 29.89 4.71 18.09
CA PRO A 25 30.80 3.58 18.16
C PRO A 25 31.67 3.68 19.43
N PRO A 26 32.11 2.55 20.02
CA PRO A 26 32.95 2.56 21.20
C PRO A 26 34.30 3.22 20.89
N VAL A 27 34.69 4.17 21.73
CA VAL A 27 35.99 4.84 21.68
C VAL A 27 37.08 3.80 21.88
N ARG A 28 37.93 3.62 20.86
CA ARG A 28 39.08 2.72 20.92
C ARG A 28 40.23 3.44 21.64
N ASN A 29 40.67 2.92 22.78
CA ASN A 29 41.87 3.39 23.49
C ASN A 29 43.08 3.35 22.55
N PRO A 30 43.95 4.38 22.55
CA PRO A 30 45.16 4.39 21.74
C PRO A 30 46.29 3.76 22.54
N GLN A 31 46.44 2.43 22.49
CA GLN A 31 47.69 1.76 22.80
C GLN A 31 47.68 0.32 22.29
N GLN A 32 48.84 -0.13 21.82
CA GLN A 32 49.14 -1.41 21.15
C GLN A 32 48.87 -1.42 19.64
N VAL A 33 49.80 -0.78 18.93
CA VAL A 33 50.10 -1.08 17.52
C VAL A 33 50.69 -2.49 17.49
N LEU A 34 49.89 -3.48 17.12
CA LEU A 34 50.40 -4.79 16.69
C LEU A 34 50.62 -4.72 15.19
N SER A 35 51.88 -4.87 14.79
CA SER A 35 52.37 -4.78 13.42
C SER A 35 51.71 -5.84 12.53
N THR A 36 50.70 -5.46 11.74
CA THR A 36 50.29 -6.24 10.57
C THR A 36 51.05 -5.72 9.35
N PRO A 37 51.83 -6.56 8.65
CA PRO A 37 52.43 -6.17 7.38
C PRO A 37 51.29 -6.06 6.35
N ASN A 38 51.44 -5.16 5.38
CA ASN A 38 50.51 -4.88 4.27
C ASN A 38 49.50 -3.76 4.54
N THR A 39 50.00 -2.59 4.95
CA THR A 39 49.33 -1.33 4.60
C THR A 39 49.89 -0.87 3.25
N LEU A 40 49.07 -0.91 2.20
CA LEU A 40 49.38 -0.31 0.90
C LEU A 40 49.60 1.20 1.09
N VAL A 41 50.87 1.59 1.06
CA VAL A 41 51.31 2.98 0.94
C VAL A 41 50.70 3.55 -0.34
N LYS A 42 50.05 4.71 -0.24
CA LYS A 42 49.71 5.55 -1.40
C LYS A 42 51.01 6.09 -1.99
N THR A 43 51.66 5.28 -2.82
CA THR A 43 52.67 5.77 -3.75
C THR A 43 51.95 6.58 -4.83
N SER A 44 52.48 7.76 -5.12
CA SER A 44 52.11 8.59 -6.25
C SER A 44 51.92 7.73 -7.50
N VAL A 45 50.77 7.87 -8.15
CA VAL A 45 50.52 7.23 -9.44
C VAL A 45 51.36 7.99 -10.46
N ASP A 46 52.59 7.50 -10.70
CA ASP A 46 53.28 7.78 -11.94
C ASP A 46 52.38 7.35 -13.09
N LYS A 47 52.28 8.20 -14.12
CA LYS A 47 51.47 7.93 -15.31
C LYS A 47 51.93 6.61 -15.92
N VAL A 48 51.14 5.56 -15.71
CA VAL A 48 51.43 4.21 -16.20
C VAL A 48 51.46 4.27 -17.72
N ASP A 49 52.62 3.91 -18.24
CA ASP A 49 52.88 3.66 -19.65
C ASP A 49 51.76 2.79 -20.22
N LYS A 50 51.35 3.02 -21.47
CA LYS A 50 50.25 2.25 -22.07
C LYS A 50 50.75 0.81 -22.20
N GLY A 51 50.43 -0.04 -21.20
CA GLY A 51 50.74 -1.47 -21.21
C GLY A 51 50.38 -2.07 -22.55
N SER A 52 51.15 -3.07 -22.97
CA SER A 52 51.01 -3.71 -24.27
C SER A 52 49.54 -4.09 -24.50
N ILE A 53 49.10 -4.14 -25.76
CA ILE A 53 47.74 -4.57 -26.11
C ILE A 53 47.41 -5.91 -25.43
N GLU A 54 48.42 -6.76 -25.25
CA GLU A 54 48.33 -8.04 -24.53
C GLU A 54 48.07 -7.87 -23.03
N ASP A 55 48.69 -6.90 -22.36
CA ASP A 55 48.46 -6.64 -20.92
C ASP A 55 47.02 -6.18 -20.67
N ARG A 56 46.48 -5.36 -21.57
CA ARG A 56 45.08 -4.91 -21.50
C ARG A 56 44.10 -6.05 -21.74
N ARG A 57 44.42 -6.94 -22.68
CA ARG A 57 43.63 -8.14 -22.97
C ARG A 57 43.64 -9.09 -21.76
N LEU A 58 44.82 -9.32 -21.18
CA LEU A 58 44.99 -10.16 -20.00
C LEU A 58 44.26 -9.58 -18.78
N ALA A 59 44.34 -8.26 -18.55
CA ALA A 59 43.61 -7.60 -17.47
C ALA A 59 42.08 -7.71 -17.64
N TYR A 60 41.58 -7.63 -18.87
CA TYR A 60 40.16 -7.82 -19.15
C TYR A 60 39.70 -9.26 -18.90
N GLU A 61 40.51 -10.24 -19.33
CA GLU A 61 40.24 -11.67 -19.10
C GLU A 61 40.25 -12.02 -17.61
N LEU A 62 41.22 -11.51 -16.84
CA LEU A 62 41.26 -11.64 -15.38
C LEU A 62 40.04 -11.00 -14.71
N LYS A 63 39.57 -9.86 -15.21
CA LYS A 63 38.37 -9.20 -14.70
C LYS A 63 37.11 -10.01 -14.97
N LEU A 64 36.99 -10.62 -16.15
CA LEU A 64 35.86 -11.51 -16.47
C LEU A 64 35.87 -12.74 -15.57
N LEU A 65 37.02 -13.39 -15.42
CA LEU A 65 37.17 -14.56 -14.57
C LEU A 65 36.89 -14.24 -13.09
N ASN A 66 37.37 -13.10 -12.59
CA ASN A 66 37.08 -12.67 -11.23
C ASN A 66 35.58 -12.36 -11.01
N ASN A 67 34.91 -11.78 -12.01
CA ASN A 67 33.46 -11.60 -11.96
C ASN A 67 32.71 -12.92 -11.95
N GLU A 68 33.15 -13.91 -12.73
CA GLU A 68 32.57 -15.24 -12.74
C GLU A 68 32.72 -15.93 -11.38
N PHE A 69 33.92 -15.93 -10.81
CA PHE A 69 34.15 -16.48 -9.47
C PHE A 69 33.34 -15.75 -8.39
N THR A 70 33.22 -14.44 -8.49
CA THR A 70 32.39 -13.66 -7.55
C THR A 70 30.91 -14.06 -7.66
N ARG A 71 30.39 -14.29 -8.88
CA ARG A 71 29.02 -14.79 -9.09
C ARG A 71 28.85 -16.19 -8.50
N GLN A 72 29.79 -17.10 -8.74
CA GLN A 72 29.74 -18.46 -8.20
C GLN A 72 29.77 -18.44 -6.66
N ILE A 73 30.65 -17.64 -6.05
CA ILE A 73 30.73 -17.48 -4.59
C ILE A 73 29.40 -16.97 -4.03
N ASN A 74 28.78 -15.98 -4.67
CA ASN A 74 27.49 -15.46 -4.22
C ASN A 74 26.37 -16.49 -4.38
N SER A 75 26.37 -17.25 -5.47
CA SER A 75 25.43 -18.37 -5.68
C SER A 75 25.56 -19.40 -4.56
N TYR A 76 26.77 -19.87 -4.28
CA TYR A 76 27.01 -20.85 -3.21
C TYR A 76 26.68 -20.29 -1.83
N LYS A 77 26.90 -19.00 -1.57
CA LYS A 77 26.46 -18.37 -0.32
C LYS A 77 24.94 -18.38 -0.17
N ILE A 78 24.20 -18.08 -1.23
CA ILE A 78 22.73 -18.12 -1.22
C ILE A 78 22.26 -19.55 -0.97
N GLU A 79 22.81 -20.52 -1.69
CA GLU A 79 22.47 -21.94 -1.54
C GLU A 79 22.78 -22.44 -0.13
N ASN A 80 23.96 -22.12 0.41
CA ASN A 80 24.33 -22.51 1.77
C ASN A 80 23.41 -21.86 2.82
N ASN A 81 23.01 -20.61 2.62
CA ASN A 81 22.02 -19.97 3.48
C ASN A 81 20.65 -20.66 3.40
N GLN A 82 20.20 -21.04 2.21
CA GLN A 82 18.95 -21.78 2.01
C GLN A 82 19.01 -23.14 2.69
N LEU A 83 20.09 -23.91 2.50
CA LEU A 83 20.29 -25.21 3.15
C LEU A 83 20.28 -25.08 4.68
N ASN A 84 20.97 -24.08 5.23
CA ASN A 84 20.95 -23.82 6.67
C ASN A 84 19.56 -23.46 7.19
N GLN A 85 18.75 -22.71 6.43
CA GLN A 85 17.36 -22.43 6.77
C GLN A 85 16.50 -23.71 6.73
N SER A 86 16.63 -24.50 5.67
CA SER A 86 15.92 -25.78 5.53
C SER A 86 16.24 -26.75 6.67
N ILE A 87 17.50 -26.86 7.09
CA ILE A 87 17.92 -27.67 8.25
C ILE A 87 17.25 -27.16 9.54
N LYS A 88 17.13 -25.84 9.73
CA LYS A 88 16.44 -25.26 10.90
C LYS A 88 14.94 -25.60 10.89
N VAL A 89 14.30 -25.57 9.73
CA VAL A 89 12.89 -25.95 9.58
C VAL A 89 12.71 -27.44 9.88
N LEU A 90 13.55 -28.31 9.30
CA LEU A 90 13.51 -29.76 9.56
C LEU A 90 13.69 -30.09 11.05
N LYS A 91 14.62 -29.41 11.74
CA LYS A 91 14.81 -29.58 13.18
C LYS A 91 13.59 -29.18 14.02
N ASN A 92 12.74 -28.29 13.51
CA ASN A 92 11.53 -27.81 14.17
C ASN A 92 10.25 -28.37 13.54
N TYR A 93 10.33 -29.40 12.69
CA TYR A 93 9.20 -29.89 11.91
C TYR A 93 7.99 -30.26 12.78
N GLU A 94 8.19 -30.93 13.91
CA GLU A 94 7.10 -31.27 14.84
C GLU A 94 6.39 -30.03 15.42
N LYS A 95 7.12 -28.91 15.59
CA LYS A 95 6.52 -27.66 16.05
C LYS A 95 5.69 -27.03 14.94
N GLU A 96 6.20 -27.02 13.72
CA GLU A 96 5.47 -26.53 12.55
C GLU A 96 4.19 -27.34 12.30
N GLU A 97 4.27 -28.67 12.44
CA GLU A 97 3.08 -29.52 12.32
C GLU A 97 2.03 -29.18 13.40
N LYS A 98 2.45 -28.97 14.64
CA LYS A 98 1.56 -28.51 15.72
C LYS A 98 0.93 -27.15 15.40
N VAL A 99 1.71 -26.23 14.84
CA VAL A 99 1.21 -24.91 14.41
C VAL A 99 0.17 -25.08 13.30
N MET A 100 0.42 -25.92 12.30
CA MET A 100 -0.56 -26.19 11.22
C MET A 100 -1.86 -26.79 11.75
N ARG A 101 -1.79 -27.72 12.72
CA ARG A 101 -2.99 -28.26 13.38
C ARG A 101 -3.76 -27.19 14.18
N LEU A 102 -3.05 -26.27 14.83
CA LEU A 102 -3.67 -25.14 15.53
C LEU A 102 -4.34 -24.17 14.55
N ILE A 103 -3.71 -23.88 13.42
CA ILE A 103 -4.29 -23.07 12.35
C ILE A 103 -5.61 -23.68 11.89
N GLU A 104 -5.63 -24.99 11.62
CA GLU A 104 -6.83 -25.67 11.17
C GLU A 104 -7.94 -25.65 12.23
N LYS A 105 -7.58 -25.87 13.50
CA LYS A 105 -8.52 -25.77 14.62
C LYS A 105 -9.14 -24.38 14.71
N TRP A 106 -8.33 -23.33 14.62
CA TRP A 106 -8.81 -21.95 14.70
C TRP A 106 -9.62 -21.55 13.46
N ARG A 107 -9.29 -22.07 12.28
CA ARG A 107 -10.11 -21.92 11.07
C ARG A 107 -11.48 -22.54 11.27
N SER A 108 -11.56 -23.80 11.70
CA SER A 108 -12.82 -24.48 11.96
C SER A 108 -13.71 -23.72 12.96
N ILE A 109 -13.13 -23.24 14.07
CA ILE A 109 -13.86 -22.42 15.06
C ILE A 109 -14.37 -21.13 14.43
N SER A 110 -13.53 -20.46 13.62
CA SER A 110 -13.89 -19.21 12.96
C SER A 110 -14.99 -19.41 11.92
N GLN A 111 -14.91 -20.47 11.11
CA GLN A 111 -15.94 -20.83 10.13
C GLN A 111 -17.29 -21.10 10.80
N ALA A 112 -17.28 -21.85 11.91
CA ALA A 112 -18.49 -22.12 12.70
C ALA A 112 -19.07 -20.83 13.31
N GLY A 113 -18.21 -19.98 13.88
CA GLY A 113 -18.60 -18.68 14.43
C GLY A 113 -19.19 -17.74 13.38
N MET A 114 -18.57 -17.67 12.20
CA MET A 114 -19.05 -16.88 11.07
C MET A 114 -20.37 -17.43 10.53
N SER A 115 -20.54 -18.75 10.45
CA SER A 115 -21.82 -19.37 10.07
C SER A 115 -22.95 -19.03 11.04
N TYR A 116 -22.68 -19.08 12.35
CA TYR A 116 -23.63 -18.65 13.36
C TYR A 116 -24.01 -17.16 13.22
N MET A 117 -23.01 -16.29 13.06
CA MET A 117 -23.23 -14.87 12.87
C MET A 117 -24.00 -14.57 11.59
N LEU A 118 -23.71 -15.27 10.49
CA LEU A 118 -24.44 -15.13 9.22
C LEU A 118 -25.90 -15.49 9.42
N ASN A 119 -26.20 -16.66 10.01
CA ASN A 119 -27.57 -17.10 10.26
C ASN A 119 -28.33 -16.11 11.15
N SER A 120 -27.71 -15.65 12.23
CA SER A 120 -28.29 -14.63 13.11
C SER A 120 -28.54 -13.31 12.37
N THR A 121 -27.64 -12.93 11.47
CA THR A 121 -27.75 -11.68 10.69
C THR A 121 -28.83 -11.80 9.63
N MET A 122 -28.93 -12.94 8.93
CA MET A 122 -29.99 -13.23 7.98
C MET A 122 -31.37 -13.10 8.62
N LEU A 123 -31.57 -13.66 9.81
CA LEU A 123 -32.83 -13.50 10.53
C LEU A 123 -33.18 -12.04 10.81
N LYS A 124 -32.19 -11.19 11.11
CA LYS A 124 -32.40 -9.75 11.29
C LYS A 124 -32.73 -9.06 9.97
N ILE A 125 -32.05 -9.45 8.89
CA ILE A 125 -32.27 -8.92 7.54
C ILE A 125 -33.69 -9.26 7.06
N THR A 126 -34.12 -10.50 7.22
CA THR A 126 -35.48 -10.94 6.88
C THR A 126 -36.52 -10.10 7.63
N LYS A 127 -36.31 -9.80 8.92
CA LYS A 127 -37.22 -8.93 9.71
C LYS A 127 -37.28 -7.49 9.20
N ILE A 128 -36.21 -7.00 8.60
CA ILE A 128 -36.12 -5.61 8.09
C ILE A 128 -36.79 -5.49 6.71
N GLY A 129 -37.05 -6.60 6.01
CA GLY A 129 -37.62 -6.61 4.65
C GLY A 129 -36.75 -7.32 3.61
N GLY A 130 -35.71 -8.04 4.04
CA GLY A 130 -34.79 -8.74 3.15
C GLY A 130 -33.49 -7.99 2.87
N TYR A 131 -32.61 -8.62 2.10
CA TYR A 131 -31.26 -8.09 1.84
C TYR A 131 -31.29 -6.82 0.99
N GLU A 132 -32.24 -6.74 0.05
CA GLU A 132 -32.47 -5.56 -0.77
C GLU A 132 -32.78 -4.33 0.08
N GLU A 133 -33.65 -4.46 1.09
CA GLU A 133 -34.01 -3.36 1.98
C GLU A 133 -32.83 -2.92 2.87
N LEU A 134 -32.00 -3.86 3.33
CA LEU A 134 -30.75 -3.54 4.02
C LEU A 134 -29.83 -2.73 3.10
N LYS A 135 -29.65 -3.18 1.86
CA LYS A 135 -28.82 -2.50 0.88
C LYS A 135 -29.37 -1.12 0.54
N ARG A 136 -30.67 -0.98 0.33
CA ARG A 136 -31.31 0.31 0.08
C ARG A 136 -31.00 1.30 1.21
N LYS A 137 -31.11 0.88 2.47
CA LYS A 137 -30.77 1.73 3.63
C LYS A 137 -29.30 2.09 3.73
N GLU A 138 -28.39 1.14 3.47
CA GLU A 138 -26.94 1.40 3.41
C GLU A 138 -26.64 2.46 2.33
N MET A 139 -27.29 2.34 1.17
CA MET A 139 -27.06 3.21 0.02
C MET A 139 -27.70 4.59 0.20
N GLU A 140 -28.88 4.68 0.81
CA GLU A 140 -29.49 5.96 1.21
C GLU A 140 -28.61 6.71 2.23
N ALA A 141 -27.95 5.99 3.14
CA ALA A 141 -27.00 6.60 4.07
C ALA A 141 -25.75 7.12 3.34
N GLU A 142 -25.21 6.37 2.38
CA GLU A 142 -24.08 6.83 1.57
C GLU A 142 -24.48 7.98 0.66
N LYS A 143 -25.69 7.96 0.08
CA LYS A 143 -26.28 9.08 -0.68
C LYS A 143 -26.31 10.35 0.15
N ARG A 144 -26.88 10.30 1.36
CA ARG A 144 -26.91 11.47 2.27
C ARG A 144 -25.51 11.96 2.62
N LYS A 145 -24.55 11.06 2.76
CA LYS A 145 -23.15 11.43 3.03
C LYS A 145 -22.49 12.12 1.84
N ILE A 146 -22.74 11.64 0.61
CA ILE A 146 -22.25 12.27 -0.61
C ILE A 146 -22.89 13.65 -0.79
N GLU A 147 -24.21 13.75 -0.64
CA GLU A 147 -24.95 15.02 -0.68
C GLU A 147 -24.35 16.00 0.33
N TYR A 148 -24.18 15.58 1.59
CA TYR A 148 -23.57 16.41 2.62
C TYR A 148 -22.13 16.84 2.27
N GLN A 149 -21.31 15.94 1.74
CA GLN A 149 -19.93 16.25 1.39
C GLN A 149 -19.80 17.19 0.18
N VAL A 150 -20.70 17.07 -0.79
CA VAL A 150 -20.69 17.93 -1.98
C VAL A 150 -21.29 19.29 -1.63
N ASP A 151 -22.44 19.31 -0.99
CA ASP A 151 -23.21 20.53 -0.76
C ASP A 151 -22.52 21.44 0.28
N ASP A 152 -22.01 20.91 1.40
CA ASP A 152 -21.34 21.75 2.41
C ASP A 152 -19.94 22.24 1.95
N ASN A 153 -19.09 21.34 1.44
CA ASN A 153 -17.71 21.75 1.12
C ASN A 153 -17.63 22.66 -0.11
N LEU A 154 -18.48 22.45 -1.12
CA LEU A 154 -18.42 23.23 -2.35
C LEU A 154 -19.01 24.63 -2.15
N GLN A 155 -20.12 24.73 -1.42
CA GLN A 155 -20.76 26.00 -1.13
C GLN A 155 -19.87 26.85 -0.22
N ASP A 156 -19.31 26.26 0.84
CA ASP A 156 -18.39 26.96 1.74
C ASP A 156 -17.11 27.40 1.02
N GLU A 157 -16.50 26.56 0.17
CA GLU A 157 -15.31 26.95 -0.60
C GLU A 157 -15.61 28.10 -1.58
N MET A 158 -16.78 28.05 -2.23
CA MET A 158 -17.21 29.09 -3.15
C MET A 158 -17.45 30.42 -2.44
N ASP A 159 -18.19 30.41 -1.34
CA ASP A 159 -18.52 31.62 -0.59
C ASP A 159 -17.25 32.25 -0.01
N ASN A 160 -16.32 31.45 0.53
CA ASN A 160 -15.03 31.94 1.02
C ASN A 160 -14.17 32.60 -0.07
N VAL A 161 -14.19 32.06 -1.30
CA VAL A 161 -13.41 32.61 -2.41
C VAL A 161 -14.04 33.89 -2.94
N LEU A 162 -15.37 33.95 -3.06
CA LEU A 162 -16.09 35.14 -3.52
C LEU A 162 -16.02 36.30 -2.50
N GLU A 163 -15.96 35.98 -1.20
CA GLU A 163 -15.76 36.95 -0.12
C GLU A 163 -14.28 37.35 0.08
N SER A 164 -13.34 36.68 -0.59
CA SER A 164 -11.92 36.98 -0.41
C SER A 164 -11.54 38.36 -0.98
N ASP A 165 -10.71 39.09 -0.23
CA ASP A 165 -10.16 40.38 -0.67
C ASP A 165 -9.41 40.27 -2.00
N GLU A 166 -8.79 39.11 -2.27
CA GLU A 166 -8.09 38.80 -3.52
C GLU A 166 -9.04 38.74 -4.71
N PHE A 167 -10.24 38.18 -4.54
CA PHE A 167 -11.25 38.12 -5.59
C PHE A 167 -11.87 39.49 -5.87
N GLN A 168 -12.13 40.28 -4.83
CA GLN A 168 -12.72 41.63 -4.96
C GLN A 168 -11.76 42.65 -5.61
N MET A 169 -10.45 42.41 -5.53
CA MET A 169 -9.43 43.25 -6.19
C MET A 169 -9.18 42.89 -7.66
N LEU A 170 -9.76 41.80 -8.18
CA LEU A 170 -9.64 41.43 -9.59
C LEU A 170 -10.43 42.41 -10.48
N PRO A 171 -9.97 42.68 -11.72
CA PRO A 171 -10.76 43.34 -12.75
C PRO A 171 -12.11 42.65 -12.98
N GLU A 172 -13.15 43.40 -13.34
CA GLU A 172 -14.50 42.86 -13.56
C GLU A 172 -14.53 41.72 -14.60
N GLU A 173 -13.68 41.80 -15.64
CA GLU A 173 -13.54 40.76 -16.66
C GLU A 173 -12.99 39.44 -16.08
N ASP A 174 -11.99 39.53 -15.21
CA ASP A 174 -11.37 38.37 -14.55
C ASP A 174 -12.29 37.77 -13.47
N GLN A 175 -13.09 38.59 -12.79
CA GLN A 175 -14.11 38.13 -11.84
C GLN A 175 -15.19 37.32 -12.55
N GLU A 176 -15.62 37.75 -13.74
CA GLU A 176 -16.61 37.05 -14.54
C GLU A 176 -16.08 35.73 -15.08
N GLU A 177 -14.83 35.70 -15.59
CA GLU A 177 -14.18 34.45 -16.00
C GLU A 177 -14.06 33.47 -14.83
N TYR A 178 -13.70 33.96 -13.65
CA TYR A 178 -13.56 33.11 -12.46
C TYR A 178 -14.91 32.56 -11.98
N LYS A 179 -15.98 33.37 -12.00
CA LYS A 179 -17.35 32.89 -11.73
C LYS A 179 -17.78 31.81 -12.72
N ASN A 180 -17.48 32.00 -14.00
CA ASN A 180 -17.78 30.99 -15.03
C ASN A 180 -17.03 29.67 -14.75
N ARG A 181 -15.74 29.72 -14.42
CA ARG A 181 -14.98 28.51 -14.03
C ARG A 181 -15.50 27.84 -12.76
N MET A 182 -16.02 28.62 -11.81
CA MET A 182 -16.61 28.08 -10.59
C MET A 182 -17.97 27.43 -10.88
N GLN A 183 -18.76 28.02 -11.77
CA GLN A 183 -19.99 27.45 -12.27
C GLN A 183 -19.75 26.14 -13.04
N ASP A 184 -18.72 26.08 -13.88
CA ASP A 184 -18.31 24.86 -14.59
C ASP A 184 -17.94 23.75 -13.59
N LYS A 185 -17.21 24.08 -12.51
CA LYS A 185 -16.89 23.13 -11.43
C LYS A 185 -18.13 22.61 -10.71
N ILE A 186 -19.12 23.47 -10.46
CA ILE A 186 -20.39 23.05 -9.86
C ILE A 186 -21.09 22.07 -10.79
N GLU A 187 -21.15 22.37 -12.08
CA GLU A 187 -21.77 21.50 -13.07
C GLU A 187 -21.02 20.15 -13.19
N GLU A 188 -19.69 20.16 -13.19
CA GLU A 188 -18.89 18.93 -13.17
C GLU A 188 -19.15 18.08 -11.92
N MET A 189 -19.23 18.71 -10.76
CA MET A 189 -19.52 18.04 -9.48
C MET A 189 -20.94 17.49 -9.43
N GLU A 190 -21.93 18.21 -9.97
CA GLU A 190 -23.31 17.74 -10.05
C GLU A 190 -23.44 16.56 -11.03
N ILE A 191 -22.75 16.62 -12.18
CA ILE A 191 -22.64 15.48 -13.11
C ILE A 191 -21.97 14.28 -12.44
N TRP A 192 -20.95 14.51 -11.60
CA TRP A 192 -20.29 13.45 -10.84
C TRP A 192 -21.23 12.85 -9.79
N LYS A 193 -21.97 13.69 -9.05
CA LYS A 193 -22.99 13.30 -8.07
C LYS A 193 -24.06 12.43 -8.74
N GLU A 194 -24.64 12.89 -9.85
CA GLU A 194 -25.65 12.15 -10.60
C GLU A 194 -25.13 10.79 -11.10
N LYS A 195 -23.91 10.75 -11.65
CA LYS A 195 -23.25 9.50 -12.04
C LYS A 195 -23.02 8.56 -10.85
N ALA A 196 -22.63 9.10 -9.69
CA ALA A 196 -22.43 8.30 -8.48
C ALA A 196 -23.75 7.73 -7.97
N LEU A 197 -24.81 8.55 -7.95
CA LEU A 197 -26.17 8.13 -7.57
C LEU A 197 -26.73 7.06 -8.52
N THR A 198 -26.56 7.23 -9.82
CA THR A 198 -26.99 6.25 -10.83
C THR A 198 -26.30 4.90 -10.62
N LYS A 199 -24.98 4.90 -10.39
CA LYS A 199 -24.22 3.67 -10.07
C LYS A 199 -24.72 3.00 -8.79
N LEU A 200 -25.05 3.79 -7.78
CA LEU A 200 -25.61 3.27 -6.52
C LEU A 200 -26.97 2.60 -6.77
N GLU A 201 -27.85 3.20 -7.57
CA GLU A 201 -29.14 2.60 -7.93
C GLU A 201 -29.00 1.31 -8.74
N GLU A 202 -28.06 1.27 -9.68
CA GLU A 202 -27.75 0.06 -10.45
C GLU A 202 -27.28 -1.08 -9.54
N GLN A 203 -26.44 -0.78 -8.53
CA GLN A 203 -26.01 -1.78 -7.56
C GLN A 203 -27.16 -2.33 -6.72
N VAL A 204 -28.13 -1.49 -6.33
CA VAL A 204 -29.33 -1.96 -5.62
C VAL A 204 -30.14 -2.91 -6.51
N LYS A 205 -30.32 -2.57 -7.78
CA LYS A 205 -31.02 -3.45 -8.75
C LYS A 205 -30.30 -4.78 -8.95
N LEU A 206 -28.96 -4.80 -8.97
CA LEU A 206 -28.18 -6.04 -9.07
C LEU A 206 -28.28 -6.91 -7.81
N CYS A 207 -28.46 -6.29 -6.64
CA CYS A 207 -28.67 -7.01 -5.37
C CYS A 207 -30.10 -7.53 -5.21
N ALA A 208 -31.03 -7.19 -6.11
CA ALA A 208 -32.40 -7.68 -6.06
C ALA A 208 -32.41 -9.22 -6.14
N ASN A 209 -33.10 -9.85 -5.19
CA ASN A 209 -33.16 -11.32 -5.01
C ASN A 209 -31.83 -12.01 -4.61
N GLN A 210 -30.81 -11.26 -4.19
CA GLN A 210 -29.60 -11.86 -3.62
C GLN A 210 -29.70 -11.96 -2.09
N GLU A 211 -28.90 -12.87 -1.51
CA GLU A 211 -28.72 -12.99 -0.07
C GLU A 211 -27.30 -12.55 0.32
N MET A 212 -27.14 -12.04 1.53
CA MET A 212 -25.81 -11.71 2.09
C MET A 212 -24.87 -12.92 2.04
N THR A 213 -23.68 -12.75 1.47
CA THR A 213 -22.70 -13.85 1.41
C THR A 213 -21.77 -13.87 2.62
N MET A 214 -21.14 -15.02 2.86
CA MET A 214 -20.12 -15.16 3.92
C MET A 214 -18.92 -14.22 3.70
N GLN A 215 -18.59 -13.95 2.43
CA GLN A 215 -17.52 -13.02 2.06
C GLN A 215 -17.87 -11.58 2.42
N GLU A 216 -19.11 -11.15 2.17
CA GLU A 216 -19.58 -9.83 2.60
C GLU A 216 -19.64 -9.69 4.12
N LEU A 217 -20.03 -10.76 4.84
CA LEU A 217 -19.95 -10.78 6.30
C LEU A 217 -18.51 -10.63 6.78
N ALA A 218 -17.55 -11.33 6.16
CA ALA A 218 -16.13 -11.21 6.49
C ALA A 218 -15.61 -9.77 6.28
N GLN A 219 -16.01 -9.12 5.18
CA GLN A 219 -15.69 -7.72 4.92
C GLN A 219 -16.27 -6.79 6.00
N ARG A 220 -17.53 -6.97 6.40
CA ARG A 220 -18.16 -6.19 7.47
C ARG A 220 -17.48 -6.40 8.83
N LEU A 221 -17.00 -7.61 9.10
CA LEU A 221 -16.24 -7.93 10.32
C LEU A 221 -14.75 -7.53 10.24
N LYS A 222 -14.28 -7.02 9.10
CA LYS A 222 -12.87 -6.68 8.82
C LYS A 222 -11.93 -7.88 8.99
N ILE A 223 -12.39 -9.06 8.60
CA ILE A 223 -11.62 -10.32 8.63
C ILE A 223 -11.20 -10.66 7.20
N ASN A 224 -9.96 -11.12 7.03
CA ASN A 224 -9.51 -11.63 5.75
C ASN A 224 -10.17 -13.00 5.48
N TYR A 225 -11.06 -13.04 4.48
CA TYR A 225 -11.80 -14.24 4.10
C TYR A 225 -10.87 -15.43 3.81
N GLN A 226 -9.76 -15.20 3.10
CA GLN A 226 -8.80 -16.25 2.71
C GLN A 226 -8.11 -16.92 3.89
N PHE A 227 -8.02 -16.24 5.04
CA PHE A 227 -7.42 -16.84 6.24
C PHE A 227 -8.34 -17.86 6.90
N VAL A 228 -9.66 -17.71 6.72
CA VAL A 228 -10.69 -18.58 7.31
C VAL A 228 -11.14 -19.64 6.32
N PHE A 229 -11.34 -19.27 5.05
CA PHE A 229 -11.76 -20.15 3.96
C PHE A 229 -10.67 -20.19 2.90
N PRO A 230 -9.60 -20.98 3.09
CA PRO A 230 -8.62 -21.23 2.03
C PRO A 230 -9.29 -22.01 0.88
N GLU A 231 -8.90 -21.71 -0.35
CA GLU A 231 -9.31 -22.45 -1.57
C GLU A 231 -8.88 -23.92 -1.53
#